data_AF-A0A5B8LV65-F1
#
_entry.id   AF-A0A5B8LV65-F1
#
_cell.length_a   1.000
_cell.length_b   1.000
_cell.length_c   1.000
_cell.angle_alpha   90.00
_cell.angle_beta   90.00
_cell.angle_gamma   90.00
#
_symmetry.space_group_name_H-M   'P 1'
#
loop_
_entity.id
_entity.type
_entity.pdbx_description
1 polymer ?
#
loop_
_entity_poly.entity_id
_entity_poly.type
_entity_poly.pdbx_seq_one_letter_code
_entity_poly.pdbx_strand_id
1 'polypeptide(L)' 'MTFKYSLTLPISGSHKLKRFTDWADTTLPGLEYRLPPQTPIKTETMTIRLRALDDRARILTALGSSKP' A
#
# COMPACT_ATOMS: atom_id res chain seq x y z
N MET A 1 16.93 -5.53 5.81
CA MET A 1 15.84 -5.85 4.85
C MET A 1 15.81 -4.78 3.77
N THR A 2 15.89 -5.16 2.50
CA THR A 2 15.97 -4.21 1.37
C THR A 2 14.65 -4.18 0.62
N PHE A 3 13.95 -3.05 0.68
CA PHE A 3 12.75 -2.81 -0.12
C PHE A 3 13.16 -2.27 -1.49
N LYS A 4 13.21 -3.16 -2.48
CA LYS A 4 13.68 -2.85 -3.84
C LYS A 4 12.56 -2.43 -4.79
N TYR A 5 11.33 -2.82 -4.49
CA TYR A 5 10.18 -2.56 -5.35
C TYR A 5 9.39 -1.38 -4.82
N SER A 6 8.77 -0.63 -5.72
CA SER A 6 7.89 0.49 -5.40
C SER A 6 6.58 0.34 -6.14
N LEU A 7 5.48 0.55 -5.42
CA LEU A 7 4.12 0.49 -5.94
C LEU A 7 3.42 1.80 -5.62
N THR A 8 2.91 2.46 -6.65
CA THR A 8 2.07 3.66 -6.52
C THR A 8 0.61 3.24 -6.58
N LEU A 9 -0.14 3.59 -5.54
CA LEU A 9 -1.55 3.28 -5.39
C LEU A 9 -2.36 4.57 -5.40
N PRO A 10 -3.53 4.61 -6.07
CA PRO A 10 -4.46 5.72 -5.96
C PRO A 10 -5.10 5.69 -4.56
N ILE A 11 -4.99 6.81 -3.82
CA ILE A 11 -5.58 6.95 -2.48
C ILE A 11 -5.87 8.42 -2.16
N SER A 12 -7.13 8.71 -1.91
CA SER A 12 -7.63 10.07 -1.63
C SER A 12 -8.11 10.20 -0.19
N GLY A 13 -8.22 11.43 0.33
CA GLY A 13 -8.72 11.74 1.68
C GLY A 13 -7.68 11.66 2.80
N SER A 14 -8.08 11.95 4.05
CA SER A 14 -7.19 12.05 5.23
C SER A 14 -6.66 10.69 5.72
N HIS A 15 -5.62 10.63 6.56
CA HIS A 15 -5.16 9.38 7.22
C HIS A 15 -4.79 8.21 6.29
N LYS A 16 -4.29 8.50 5.08
CA LYS A 16 -3.97 7.51 4.02
C LYS A 16 -3.08 6.37 4.50
N LEU A 17 -1.99 6.71 5.20
CA LEU A 17 -1.03 5.74 5.73
C LEU A 17 -1.70 4.77 6.69
N LYS A 18 -2.48 5.30 7.64
CA LYS A 18 -3.18 4.49 8.64
C LYS A 18 -4.19 3.55 7.99
N ARG A 19 -5.04 4.07 7.08
CA ARG A 19 -6.02 3.24 6.38
C ARG A 19 -5.38 2.12 5.57
N PHE A 20 -4.26 2.40 4.91
CA PHE A 20 -3.53 1.37 4.18
C PHE A 20 -2.99 0.30 5.14
N THR A 21 -2.44 0.69 6.28
CA THR A 21 -1.99 -0.26 7.31
C THR A 21 -3.12 -1.12 7.84
N ASP A 22 -4.24 -0.52 8.26
CA ASP A 22 -5.42 -1.26 8.77
C ASP A 22 -5.95 -2.26 7.72
N TRP A 23 -6.01 -1.83 6.45
CA TRP A 23 -6.42 -2.69 5.34
C TRP A 23 -5.42 -3.82 5.07
N ALA A 24 -4.11 -3.51 5.05
CA ALA A 24 -3.06 -4.48 4.78
C ALA A 24 -2.99 -5.54 5.89
N ASP A 25 -3.11 -5.15 7.16
CA ASP A 25 -3.11 -6.07 8.29
C ASP A 25 -4.32 -7.01 8.26
N THR A 26 -5.48 -6.51 7.82
CA THR A 26 -6.72 -7.30 7.72
C THR A 26 -6.73 -8.21 6.49
N THR A 27 -6.28 -7.71 5.34
CA THR A 27 -6.46 -8.38 4.04
C THR A 27 -5.23 -9.18 3.62
N LEU A 28 -4.05 -8.74 4.03
CA LEU A 28 -2.75 -9.28 3.62
C LEU A 28 -1.86 -9.52 4.85
N PRO A 29 -2.25 -10.43 5.76
CA PRO A 29 -1.43 -10.74 6.92
C PRO A 29 -0.04 -11.23 6.47
N GLY A 30 1.01 -10.68 7.11
CA GLY A 30 2.40 -11.00 6.81
C GLY A 30 3.00 -10.28 5.60
N LEU A 31 2.35 -9.26 5.06
CA LEU A 31 2.90 -8.43 3.99
C LEU A 31 4.05 -7.56 4.50
N GLU A 32 5.23 -7.67 3.88
CA GLU A 32 6.38 -6.81 4.20
C GLU A 32 6.40 -5.57 3.28
N TYR A 33 6.00 -4.43 3.82
CA TYR A 33 6.00 -3.15 3.12
C TYR A 33 6.61 -2.02 3.95
N ARG A 34 7.02 -0.96 3.26
CA ARG A 34 7.49 0.29 3.86
C ARG A 34 6.69 1.46 3.32
N LEU A 35 6.05 2.17 4.23
CA LEU A 35 5.30 3.37 3.93
C LEU A 35 6.22 4.57 3.67
N PRO A 36 5.76 5.55 2.86
CA PRO A 36 6.44 6.82 2.76
C PRO A 36 6.35 7.57 4.10
N PRO A 37 7.37 8.38 4.45
CA PRO A 37 7.41 9.09 5.73
C PRO A 37 6.27 10.12 5.86
N GLN A 38 5.85 10.71 4.73
CA GLN A 38 4.73 11.62 4.67
C GLN A 38 4.04 11.50 3.31
N THR A 39 2.70 11.56 3.32
CA THR A 39 1.90 11.70 2.10
C THR A 39 1.02 12.93 2.26
N PRO A 40 1.18 13.97 1.42
CA PRO A 40 0.34 15.16 1.51
C PRO A 40 -1.14 14.80 1.34
N ILE A 41 -2.01 15.52 2.06
CA ILE A 41 -3.46 15.29 2.01
C ILE A 41 -3.99 15.52 0.58
N LYS A 42 -3.43 16.49 -0.14
CA LYS A 42 -3.81 16.85 -1.52
C LYS A 42 -3.43 15.79 -2.57
N THR A 43 -2.45 14.92 -2.29
CA THR A 43 -1.91 14.00 -3.30
C THR A 43 -2.79 12.76 -3.46
N GLU A 44 -3.41 12.53 -4.60
CA GLU A 44 -4.32 11.38 -4.79
C GLU A 44 -3.61 10.04 -5.00
N THR A 45 -2.31 9.99 -4.73
CA THR A 45 -1.47 8.82 -4.88
C THR A 45 -0.55 8.65 -3.68
N MET A 46 -0.21 7.40 -3.38
CA MET A 46 0.74 7.03 -2.34
C MET A 46 1.67 5.96 -2.89
N THR A 47 2.98 6.19 -2.75
CA THR A 47 4.00 5.23 -3.16
C THR A 47 4.52 4.48 -1.95
N ILE A 48 4.29 3.18 -1.92
CA ILE A 48 4.82 2.27 -0.91
C ILE A 48 6.00 1.48 -1.49
N ARG A 49 6.92 1.05 -0.63
CA ARG A 49 7.97 0.11 -1.03
C ARG A 49 7.67 -1.30 -0.56
N LEU A 50 8.03 -2.27 -1.39
CA LEU A 50 7.77 -3.68 -1.20
C LEU A 50 9.09 -4.46 -1.22
N ARG A 51 9.10 -5.58 -0.50
CA ARG A 51 10.26 -6.48 -0.44
C ARG A 51 10.31 -7.40 -1.66
N ALA A 52 9.17 -8.03 -1.99
CA ALA A 52 9.07 -8.95 -3.13
C ALA A 52 8.23 -8.37 -4.27
N LEU A 53 8.45 -8.89 -5.48
CA LEU A 53 7.58 -8.62 -6.62
C LEU A 53 6.21 -9.29 -6.43
N ASP A 54 6.16 -10.46 -5.81
CA ASP A 54 4.92 -11.18 -5.50
C ASP A 54 3.99 -10.38 -4.58
N ASP A 55 4.55 -9.64 -3.63
CA ASP A 55 3.79 -8.72 -2.76
C ASP A 55 3.02 -7.68 -3.59
N ARG A 56 3.59 -7.23 -4.71
CA ARG A 56 2.92 -6.31 -5.63
C ARG A 56 1.67 -6.95 -6.24
N ALA A 57 1.79 -8.19 -6.72
CA ALA A 57 0.67 -8.91 -7.30
C ALA A 57 -0.43 -9.13 -6.25
N ARG A 58 -0.06 -9.56 -5.03
CA ARG A 58 -1.00 -9.74 -3.92
C ARG A 58 -1.79 -8.47 -3.59
N ILE A 59 -1.12 -7.32 -3.52
CA ILE A 59 -1.77 -6.03 -3.26
C ILE A 59 -2.73 -5.67 -4.40
N LEU A 60 -2.29 -5.78 -5.65
CA LEU A 60 -3.13 -5.44 -6.81
C LEU A 60 -4.34 -6.36 -6.93
N THR A 61 -4.18 -7.65 -6.68
CA THR A 61 -5.28 -8.61 -6.64
C THR A 61 -6.25 -8.30 -5.51
N ALA A 62 -5.75 -8.07 -4.28
CA ALA A 62 -6.60 -7.74 -3.14
C ALA A 62 -7.38 -6.43 -3.33
N LEU A 63 -6.75 -5.40 -3.90
CA LEU A 63 -7.42 -4.14 -4.25
C LEU A 63 -8.45 -4.31 -5.36
N GLY A 64 -8.19 -5.17 -6.35
CA GLY A 64 -9.14 -5.47 -7.42
C GLY A 64 -10.33 -6.31 -6.98
N SER A 65 -10.13 -7.23 -6.03
CA SER A 65 -11.19 -8.02 -5.39
C SER A 65 -12.00 -7.21 -4.40
N SER A 66 -11.37 -6.22 -3.74
CA SER A 66 -12.03 -5.18 -2.97
C SER A 66 -12.63 -4.10 -3.89
N LYS A 67 -13.55 -4.48 -4.78
CA LYS A 67 -14.32 -3.52 -5.57
C LYS A 67 -15.32 -2.74 -4.68
N PRO A 68 -15.73 -1.52 -5.10
CA PRO A 68 -16.08 -0.35 -4.26
C PRO A 68 -17.32 -0.47 -3.39
#